data_AF-A0A4J1RUB1-F1
#
_entry.id   AF-A0A4J1RUB1-F1
#
_cell.length_a   1.000
_cell.length_b   1.000
_cell.length_c   1.000
_cell.angle_alpha   90.00
_cell.angle_beta   90.00
_cell.angle_gamma   90.00
#
_symmetry.space_group_name_H-M   'P 1'
#
loop_
_entity.id
_entity.type
_entity.pdbx_description
1 polymer ?
#
loop_
_entity_poly.entity_id
_entity_poly.type
_entity_poly.pdbx_seq_one_letter_code
_entity_poly.pdbx_strand_id
1 'polypeptide(L)'
;MEDPSSQNLLLQFVLLFILTVLNAFFSATEMAMVSLNRARVEQKAEEGDRRYIRLLKVLENPNHFLSTIQVGITLITILSGAS
;
A
#
# COMPACT_ATOMS: atom_id res chain seq x y z
N MET A 1 25.98 29.52 11.46
CA MET A 1 26.02 29.18 10.03
C MET A 1 25.57 27.74 9.94
N GLU A 2 24.31 27.51 9.57
CA GLU A 2 23.84 26.15 9.29
C GLU A 2 24.50 25.73 7.97
N ASP A 3 25.35 24.71 8.01
CA ASP A 3 26.03 24.22 6.82
C ASP A 3 24.98 23.75 5.78
N PRO A 4 24.99 24.25 4.53
CA PRO A 4 24.02 23.87 3.50
C PRO A 4 23.96 22.35 3.23
N SER A 5 25.01 21.61 3.60
CA SER A 5 25.06 20.15 3.57
C SER A 5 24.08 19.48 4.54
N SER A 6 23.84 20.08 5.71
CA SER A 6 22.96 19.52 6.75
C SER A 6 21.48 19.56 6.35
N GLN A 7 21.07 20.60 5.64
CA GLN A 7 19.71 20.77 5.15
C GLN A 7 19.35 19.69 4.10
N ASN A 8 20.30 19.34 3.23
CA ASN A 8 20.11 18.28 2.23
C ASN A 8 19.97 16.89 2.89
N LEU A 9 20.75 16.62 3.93
CA LEU A 9 20.64 15.37 4.69
C LEU A 9 19.28 15.23 5.37
N LEU A 10 18.79 16.29 6.01
CA LEU A 10 17.46 16.29 6.62
C LEU A 10 16.36 16.03 5.58
N LEU A 11 16.44 16.67 4.41
CA LEU A 11 15.49 16.43 3.32
C LEU A 11 15.53 14.97 2.82
N GLN A 12 16.73 14.39 2.68
CA GLN A 12 16.91 13.00 2.26
C GLN A 12 16.34 12.02 3.30
N PHE A 13 16.56 12.27 4.59
CA PHE A 13 15.97 11.47 5.68
C PHE A 13 14.44 11.57 5.69
N VAL A 14 13.89 12.77 5.54
CA VAL A 14 12.43 12.96 5.48
C VAL A 14 11.84 12.24 4.26
N LEU A 15 12.50 12.33 3.09
CA LEU A 15 12.09 11.62 1.89
C LEU A 15 12.11 10.10 2.09
N LEU A 16 13.21 9.54 2.60
CA LEU A 16 13.33 8.11 2.90
C LEU A 16 12.28 7.66 3.93
N PHE A 17 12.00 8.48 4.95
CA PHE A 17 10.97 8.18 5.93
C PHE A 17 9.58 8.11 5.28
N ILE A 18 9.24 9.08 4.42
CA ILE A 18 7.97 9.08 3.68
C ILE A 18 7.88 7.86 2.76
N LEU A 19 8.93 7.55 2.00
CA LEU A 19 8.98 6.38 1.12
C LEU A 19 8.84 5.08 1.91
N THR A 20 9.47 4.97 3.08
CA THR A 20 9.34 3.82 3.98
C THR A 20 7.91 3.63 4.47
N VAL A 21 7.27 4.71 4.93
CA VAL A 21 5.86 4.67 5.37
C VAL A 21 4.94 4.27 4.22
N LEU A 22 5.19 4.80 3.02
CA LEU A 22 4.42 4.47 1.83
C LEU A 22 4.58 3.00 1.46
N ASN A 23 5.80 2.48 1.48
CA ASN A 23 6.06 1.05 1.23
C ASN A 23 5.34 0.17 2.27
N ALA A 24 5.43 0.52 3.55
CA ALA A 24 4.74 -0.19 4.62
C ALA A 24 3.21 -0.18 4.43
N PHE A 25 2.63 0.93 3.99
CA PHE A 25 1.21 1.03 3.67
C PHE A 25 0.79 0.09 2.54
N PHE A 26 1.56 0.04 1.44
CA PHE A 26 1.29 -0.85 0.32
C PHE A 26 1.41 -2.33 0.73
N SER A 27 2.48 -2.68 1.45
CA SER A 27 2.69 -4.04 1.98
C SER A 27 1.57 -4.47 2.94
N ALA A 28 1.11 -3.58 3.82
CA ALA A 28 -0.01 -3.85 4.71
C ALA A 28 -1.33 -4.07 3.93
N THR A 29 -1.54 -3.31 2.85
CA THR A 29 -2.73 -3.46 1.99
C THR A 29 -2.73 -4.80 1.25
N GLU A 30 -1.58 -5.22 0.72
CA GLU A 30 -1.39 -6.54 0.13
C GLU A 30 -1.68 -7.65 1.14
N MET A 31 -1.10 -7.56 2.35
CA MET A 31 -1.30 -8.57 3.38
C MET A 31 -2.74 -8.61 3.91
N ALA A 32 -3.41 -7.46 3.99
CA ALA A 32 -4.84 -7.40 4.29
C ALA A 32 -5.65 -8.15 3.22
N MET A 33 -5.36 -7.93 1.94
CA MET A 33 -6.03 -8.64 0.85
C MET A 33 -5.81 -10.16 0.88
N VAL A 34 -4.58 -10.60 1.19
CA VAL A 34 -4.24 -12.03 1.27
C VAL A 34 -4.86 -12.72 2.49
N SER A 35 -4.98 -12.01 3.62
CA SER A 35 -5.52 -12.56 4.88
C SER A 35 -7.04 -12.45 5.02
N LEU A 36 -7.72 -11.74 4.10
CA LEU A 36 -9.17 -11.61 4.11
C LEU A 36 -9.87 -12.96 3.96
N ASN A 37 -10.81 -13.24 4.86
CA ASN A 37 -11.69 -14.42 4.74
C ASN A 37 -12.82 -14.11 3.75
N ARG A 38 -12.70 -14.64 2.53
CA ARG A 38 -13.69 -14.44 1.45
C ARG A 38 -15.10 -14.86 1.84
N ALA A 39 -15.28 -16.00 2.52
CA ALA A 39 -16.60 -16.49 2.92
C ALA A 39 -17.32 -15.51 3.88
N ARG A 40 -16.57 -14.88 4.80
CA ARG A 40 -17.14 -13.83 5.67
C ARG A 40 -17.53 -12.57 4.90
N VAL A 41 -16.81 -12.24 3.83
CA VAL A 41 -17.14 -11.08 2.98
C VAL A 41 -18.38 -11.36 2.13
N GLU A 42 -18.49 -12.57 1.57
CA GLU A 42 -19.67 -13.02 0.82
C GLU A 42 -20.92 -13.00 1.71
N GLN A 43 -20.85 -13.60 2.91
CA GLN A 43 -21.97 -13.58 3.85
C GLN A 43 -22.46 -12.16 4.16
N LYS A 44 -21.56 -11.23 4.48
CA LYS A 44 -21.95 -9.84 4.78
C LYS A 44 -22.45 -9.07 3.57
N ALA A 45 -22.00 -9.44 2.38
CA ALA A 45 -22.53 -8.87 1.14
C ALA A 45 -23.97 -9.35 0.89
N GLU A 46 -24.25 -10.64 1.15
CA GLU A 46 -25.60 -11.22 1.09
C GLU A 46 -26.56 -10.61 2.12
N GLU A 47 -26.06 -10.25 3.31
CA GLU A 47 -26.79 -9.48 4.33
C GLU A 47 -27.13 -8.04 3.90
N GLY A 48 -26.66 -7.59 2.73
CA GLY A 48 -26.99 -6.30 2.12
C GLY A 48 -26.03 -5.17 2.45
N ASP A 49 -24.90 -5.43 3.11
CA ASP A 49 -23.91 -4.39 3.41
C ASP A 49 -23.20 -3.92 2.12
N ARG A 50 -23.52 -2.69 1.71
CA ARG A 50 -22.96 -2.04 0.52
C ARG A 50 -21.43 -1.99 0.49
N ARG A 51 -20.76 -1.99 1.65
CA ARG A 51 -19.29 -2.01 1.74
C ARG A 51 -18.76 -3.38 1.32
N TYR A 52 -19.36 -4.45 1.83
CA TYR A 52 -18.95 -5.82 1.52
C TYR A 52 -19.34 -6.22 0.09
N ILE A 53 -20.47 -5.74 -0.44
CA ILE A 53 -20.82 -5.91 -1.87
C ILE A 53 -19.75 -5.31 -2.78
N ARG A 54 -19.23 -4.11 -2.47
CA ARG A 54 -18.14 -3.50 -3.24
C ARG A 54 -16.82 -4.26 -3.06
N LEU A 55 -16.50 -4.66 -1.84
CA LEU A 55 -15.30 -5.43 -1.56
C LEU A 55 -15.31 -6.77 -2.31
N LEU A 56 -16.46 -7.43 -2.39
CA LEU A 56 -16.62 -8.69 -3.11
C LEU A 56 -16.25 -8.55 -4.59
N LYS A 57 -16.66 -7.46 -5.25
CA LYS A 57 -16.25 -7.16 -6.64
C LYS A 57 -14.73 -6.99 -6.81
N VAL A 58 -14.07 -6.41 -5.81
CA VAL A 58 -12.59 -6.30 -5.82
C VAL A 58 -11.96 -7.69 -5.62
N LEU A 59 -12.56 -8.52 -4.77
CA LEU A 59 -12.11 -9.89 -4.49
C LEU A 59 -12.45 -10.91 -5.59
N GLU A 60 -13.27 -10.57 -6.59
CA GLU A 60 -13.46 -11.40 -7.79
C GLU A 60 -12.19 -11.45 -8.65
N ASN A 61 -11.44 -10.34 -8.71
CA ASN A 61 -10.19 -10.24 -9.45
C ASN A 61 -9.10 -9.57 -8.59
N PRO A 62 -8.69 -10.20 -7.48
CA PRO A 62 -7.75 -9.62 -6.53
C PRO A 62 -6.37 -9.43 -7.18
N ASN A 63 -6.01 -10.26 -8.16
CA ASN A 63 -4.76 -10.17 -8.89
C ASN A 63 -4.55 -8.80 -9.54
N HIS A 64 -5.59 -8.21 -10.14
CA HIS A 64 -5.47 -6.89 -10.77
C HIS A 64 -5.14 -5.79 -9.75
N PHE A 65 -5.78 -5.86 -8.58
CA PHE A 65 -5.52 -4.93 -7.48
C PHE A 65 -4.13 -5.14 -6.86
N LEU A 66 -3.76 -6.40 -6.59
CA LEU A 66 -2.44 -6.78 -6.07
C LEU A 66 -1.32 -6.38 -7.03
N SER A 67 -1.47 -6.61 -8.33
CA SER A 67 -0.48 -6.18 -9.33
C SER A 67 -0.27 -4.66 -9.33
N THR A 68 -1.33 -3.88 -9.11
CA THR A 68 -1.22 -2.41 -9.00
C THR A 68 -0.43 -2.01 -7.75
N ILE A 69 -0.69 -2.65 -6.61
CA ILE A 69 0.07 -2.45 -5.36
C ILE A 69 1.54 -2.80 -5.56
N GLN A 70 1.81 -3.94 -6.19
CA GLN A 70 3.15 -4.43 -6.40
C GLN A 70 3.98 -3.49 -7.29
N VAL A 71 3.39 -2.95 -8.36
CA VAL A 71 4.03 -1.89 -9.16
C VAL A 71 4.37 -0.68 -8.29
N GLY A 72 3.45 -0.26 -7.40
CA GLY A 72 3.71 0.81 -6.43
C GLY A 72 4.90 0.52 -5.52
N ILE A 73 4.96 -0.67 -4.91
CA ILE A 73 6.07 -1.11 -4.05
C ILE A 73 7.39 -1.09 -4.82
N THR A 74 7.40 -1.60 -6.04
CA THR A 74 8.60 -1.60 -6.89
C THR A 74 9.08 -0.18 -7.16
N LEU A 75 8.18 0.75 -7.52
CA LEU A 75 8.53 2.14 -7.75
C LEU A 75 9.12 2.80 -6.49
N ILE A 76 8.51 2.59 -5.33
CA ILE A 76 9.01 3.13 -4.05
C ILE A 76 10.38 2.57 -3.72
N THR A 77 10.59 1.26 -3.95
CA THR A 77 11.88 0.60 -3.72
C THR A 77 12.97 1.19 -4.60
N ILE A 78 12.69 1.42 -5.88
CA ILE A 78 13.64 2.06 -6.81
C ILE A 78 13.95 3.50 -6.38
N LEU A 79 12.92 4.29 -6.03
CA LEU A 79 13.10 5.67 -5.59
C LEU A 79 13.89 5.76 -4.28
N SER A 80 13.66 4.85 -3.34
CA SER A 80 14.40 4.80 -2.07
C SER A 80 15.86 4.39 -2.25
N GLY A 81 16.17 3.55 -3.24
CA GLY A 81 17.54 3.17 -3.57
C GLY A 81 18.31 4.23 -4.36
N ALA A 82 17.61 5.17 -5.00
CA ALA A 82 18.18 6.27 -5.78
C ALA A 82 18.34 7.58 -4.98
N SER A 83 17.65 7.70 -3.84
CA SER A 83 17.70 8.84 -2.92
C SER A 83 18.84 8.72 -1.93
#